data_AF-A0A379ADF7-F1
#
_entry.id   AF-A0A379ADF7-F1
#
_cell.length_a   1.000
_cell.length_b   1.000
_cell.length_c   1.000
_cell.angle_alpha   90.00
_cell.angle_beta   90.00
_cell.angle_gamma   90.00
#
_symmetry.space_group_name_H-M   'P 1'
#
loop_
_entity.id
_entity.type
_entity.pdbx_description
1 polymer ?
#
loop_
_entity_poly.entity_id
_entity_poly.type
_entity_poly.pdbx_seq_one_letter_code
_entity_poly.pdbx_strand_id
1 'polypeptide(L)' 'MLSDAGQAIWANAWLRPVRAGAMSPEAKKYFLPDSDYARAHTVDYQQMADAQKSFSARYLSEIR' A
#
# COMPACT_ATOMS: atom_id res chain seq x y z
N MET A 1 -11.37 14.54 -1.73
CA MET A 1 -10.58 13.38 -1.24
C MET A 1 -10.25 13.43 0.26
N LEU A 2 -10.61 14.50 0.99
CA LEU A 2 -10.35 14.68 2.43
C LEU A 2 -11.63 14.95 3.25
N SER A 3 -12.80 14.60 2.73
CA SER A 3 -14.03 14.63 3.54
C SER A 3 -14.24 13.28 4.23
N ASP A 4 -14.93 13.29 5.37
CA ASP A 4 -15.22 12.08 6.16
C ASP A 4 -15.95 11.01 5.33
N ALA A 5 -16.87 11.43 4.45
CA ALA A 5 -17.54 10.54 3.51
C ALA A 5 -16.60 9.92 2.47
N GLY A 6 -15.56 10.65 2.06
CA GLY A 6 -14.54 10.16 1.13
C GLY A 6 -13.65 9.09 1.75
N GLN A 7 -13.30 9.20 3.04
CA GLN A 7 -12.44 8.24 3.75
C GLN A 7 -13.16 6.93 4.09
N ALA A 8 -14.48 6.96 4.31
CA ALA A 8 -15.31 5.77 4.54
C ALA A 8 -15.29 4.78 3.36
N ILE A 9 -15.12 5.27 2.12
CA ILE A 9 -15.02 4.42 0.92
C ILE A 9 -13.70 3.61 0.91
N TRP A 10 -12.61 4.18 1.43
CA TRP A 10 -11.29 3.52 1.44
C TRP A 10 -11.22 2.40 2.50
N ALA A 11 -11.91 2.55 3.63
CA ALA A 11 -12.00 1.53 4.66
C ALA A 11 -12.79 0.29 4.19
N ASN A 12 -13.84 0.48 3.39
CA ASN A 12 -14.61 -0.61 2.77
C ASN A 12 -13.87 -1.29 1.59
N ALA A 13 -12.77 -0.69 1.11
CA ALA A 13 -11.98 -1.18 -0.01
C ALA A 13 -10.71 -1.96 0.42
N TRP A 14 -10.62 -2.37 1.69
CA TRP A 14 -9.53 -3.23 2.22
C TRP A 14 -8.12 -2.60 2.14
N LEU A 15 -8.03 -1.28 1.98
CA LEU A 15 -6.74 -0.58 1.98
C LEU A 15 -6.33 -0.29 3.42
N ARG A 16 -5.19 -0.85 3.85
CA ARG A 16 -4.62 -0.59 5.18
C ARG A 16 -4.20 0.89 5.25
N PRO A 17 -4.76 1.70 6.16
CA PRO A 17 -4.32 3.07 6.32
C PRO A 17 -2.84 3.11 6.75
N VAL A 18 -2.08 4.02 6.14
CA VAL A 18 -0.64 4.20 6.38
C VAL A 18 -0.35 4.64 7.83
N ARG A 19 -1.33 5.24 8.51
CA ARG A 19 -1.23 5.64 9.91
C ARG A 19 -1.61 4.47 10.81
N ALA A 20 -0.65 3.99 11.61
CA ALA A 20 -0.79 2.84 12.51
C ALA A 20 -1.92 2.94 13.57
N GLY A 21 -2.57 4.10 13.73
CA GLY A 21 -3.71 4.32 14.64
C GLY A 21 -5.04 4.63 13.96
N ALA A 22 -5.11 4.70 12.62
CA ALA A 22 -6.32 5.15 11.92
C ALA A 22 -7.33 4.01 11.62
N MET A 23 -6.99 2.76 11.92
CA MET A 23 -7.87 1.62 11.68
C MET A 23 -8.80 1.37 12.88
N SER A 24 -10.11 1.34 12.64
CA SER A 24 -11.10 1.02 13.69
C SER A 24 -10.99 -0.43 14.17
N PRO A 25 -11.43 -0.74 15.40
CA PRO A 25 -11.47 -2.12 15.91
C PRO A 25 -12.26 -3.08 15.02
N GLU A 26 -13.32 -2.60 14.36
CA GLU A 26 -14.15 -3.37 13.45
C GLU A 26 -13.41 -3.70 12.15
N ALA A 27 -12.68 -2.73 11.59
CA ALA A 27 -11.86 -2.93 10.41
C ALA A 27 -10.72 -3.91 10.69
N LYS A 28 -10.09 -3.87 11.87
CA LYS A 28 -8.99 -4.78 12.24
C LYS A 28 -9.35 -6.27 12.14
N LYS A 29 -10.62 -6.65 12.30
CA LYS A 29 -11.09 -8.05 12.18
C LYS A 29 -10.90 -8.63 10.77
N TYR A 30 -10.70 -7.76 9.79
CA TYR A 30 -10.63 -8.08 8.37
C TYR A 30 -9.20 -8.06 7.80
N PHE A 31 -8.20 -7.65 8.59
CA PHE A 31 -6.80 -7.58 8.17
C PHE A 31 -5.97 -8.71 8.80
N LEU A 32 -4.81 -9.00 8.19
CA LEU A 32 -3.83 -9.92 8.77
C LEU A 32 -3.26 -9.36 10.09
N PRO A 33 -2.66 -10.20 10.95
CA PRO A 33 -1.97 -9.75 12.15
C PRO A 33 -0.89 -8.69 11.83
N ASP A 34 -0.64 -7.76 12.77
CA ASP A 34 0.35 -6.70 12.57
C ASP A 34 1.77 -7.23 12.28
N SER A 35 2.11 -8.43 12.77
CA SER A 35 3.38 -9.13 12.49
C SER A 35 3.61 -9.37 11.00
N ASP A 36 2.55 -9.64 10.24
CA ASP A 36 2.66 -9.94 8.81
C ASP A 36 2.98 -8.69 7.99
N TYR A 37 2.76 -7.51 8.56
CA TYR A 37 3.12 -6.22 7.99
C TYR A 37 4.44 -5.67 8.50
N ALA A 38 5.19 -6.38 9.35
CA ALA A 38 6.42 -5.87 9.94
C ALA A 38 7.50 -5.48 8.92
N ARG A 39 7.46 -6.07 7.71
CA ARG A 39 8.36 -5.74 6.58
C ARG A 39 7.82 -4.65 5.67
N ALA A 40 6.56 -4.26 5.82
CA ALA A 40 5.94 -3.24 4.99
C ALA A 40 6.48 -1.86 5.39
N HIS A 41 6.96 -1.13 4.39
CA HIS A 41 7.49 0.22 4.54
C HIS A 41 6.91 1.11 3.43
N THR A 42 7.01 2.42 3.63
CA THR A 42 6.61 3.40 2.61
C THR A 42 7.53 3.28 1.40
N VAL A 43 6.95 3.25 0.22
CA VAL A 43 7.70 3.30 -1.04
C VAL A 43 8.18 4.72 -1.28
N ASP A 44 9.47 4.87 -1.59
CA ASP A 44 10.00 6.12 -2.15
C ASP A 44 9.61 6.19 -3.64
N TYR A 45 8.64 7.04 -3.95
CA TYR A 45 8.13 7.19 -5.31
C TYR A 45 9.14 7.83 -6.26
N GLN A 46 10.08 8.65 -5.77
CA GLN A 46 11.12 9.22 -6.60
C GLN A 46 12.10 8.12 -7.02
N GLN A 47 12.58 7.34 -6.06
CA GLN A 47 13.44 6.20 -6.35
C GLN A 47 12.77 5.17 -7.28
N MET A 48 11.47 4.93 -7.10
CA MET A 48 10.69 4.07 -7.99
C MET A 48 10.63 4.62 -9.42
N ALA A 49 10.39 5.94 -9.58
CA ALA A 49 10.35 6.58 -10.89
C ALA A 49 11.71 6.50 -11.60
N ASP A 50 12.81 6.75 -10.89
CA ASP A 50 14.16 6.69 -11.43
C ASP A 50 14.53 5.28 -11.93
N ALA A 51 14.03 4.23 -11.26
CA ALA A 51 14.28 2.84 -11.61
C ALA A 51 13.29 2.25 -12.65
N GLN A 52 12.16 2.90 -12.90
CA GLN A 52 11.03 2.32 -13.66
C GLN A 52 11.44 1.86 -15.06
N LYS A 53 12.14 2.71 -15.80
CA LYS A 53 12.47 2.45 -17.22
C LYS A 53 13.45 1.29 -17.39
N SER A 54 14.50 1.25 -16.56
CA SER A 54 15.51 0.19 -16.62
C SER A 54 14.93 -1.15 -16.18
N PHE A 55 14.07 -1.16 -15.17
CA PHE A 55 13.35 -2.35 -14.73
C PHE A 55 12.49 -2.95 -15.86
N SER A 56 11.66 -2.14 -16.53
CA SER A 56 10.81 -2.63 -17.63
C SER A 56 11.63 -3.20 -18.80
N ALA A 57 12.74 -2.56 -19.15
CA ALA A 57 13.63 -3.06 -20.21
C ALA A 57 14.23 -4.42 -19.84
N ARG A 58 14.71 -4.57 -18.59
CA ARG A 58 15.31 -5.81 -18.10
C ARG A 58 14.30 -6.95 -18.00
N TYR A 59 13.10 -6.67 -17.50
CA TYR A 59 12.03 -7.66 -17.40
C TYR A 59 11.69 -8.27 -18.77
N LEU A 60 11.60 -7.44 -19.82
CA LEU A 60 11.32 -7.92 -21.18
C LEU A 60 12.47 -8.74 -21.80
N SER A 61 13.71 -8.48 -21.41
CA SER A 61 14.87 -9.20 -21.93
C SER A 61 15.14 -10.53 -21.22
N GLU A 62 14.80 -10.63 -19.93
CA GLU A 62 15.21 -11.78 -19.08
C GLU A 62 14.09 -12.80 -18.84
N ILE A 63 12.82 -12.42 -18.98
CA ILE A 63 11.66 -13.27 -18.66
C ILE A 63 11.06 -13.94 -19.92
N ARG A 64 11.60 -13.66 -21.11
CA ARG A 64 11.18 -14.30 -22.37
C ARG A 64 11.64 -15.75 -22.49
#